data_AF-V8AME7-F1
#
_entry.id   AF-V8AME7-F1
#
_cell.length_a   1.000
_cell.length_b   1.000
_cell.length_c   1.000
_cell.angle_alpha   90.00
_cell.angle_beta   90.00
_cell.angle_gamma   90.00
#
_symmetry.space_group_name_H-M   'P 1'
#
loop_
_entity.id
_entity.type
_entity.pdbx_description
1 polymer ?
#
loop_
_entity_poly.entity_id
_entity_poly.type
_entity_poly.pdbx_seq_one_letter_code
_entity_poly.pdbx_strand_id
1 'polypeptide(L)'
;MEKKALIRKEMINLLKSFDFTDKSHQSQKIITKLLESEQWKSAKTVALYMPQEFEFDLYPLFEQDDKQIVIPKTLADRHMIFVKYDKNDLERTKFGILEPKSKNEVVPDLILVPGLAWNKEGYRIGFGAGYYDRYLTSFSGQTVSLCYDFQHKDFHPEPHDISIGEIFTYEH
;
A
#
# COMPACT_ATOMS: atom_id res chain seq x y z
N MET A 1 -5.45 -25.88 -1.06
CA MET A 1 -5.39 -24.44 -0.72
C MET A 1 -4.08 -24.17 -0.01
N GLU A 2 -3.31 -23.20 -0.51
CA GLU A 2 -2.05 -22.80 0.12
C GLU A 2 -2.33 -21.94 1.37
N LYS A 3 -1.56 -22.19 2.44
CA LYS A 3 -1.65 -21.36 3.65
C LYS A 3 -1.08 -19.97 3.33
N LYS A 4 -1.74 -18.89 3.79
CA LYS A 4 -1.28 -17.50 3.60
C LYS A 4 0.21 -17.30 3.92
N ALA A 5 0.75 -18.00 4.93
CA ALA A 5 2.16 -17.94 5.28
C ALA A 5 3.12 -18.43 4.17
N LEU A 6 2.72 -19.44 3.39
CA LEU A 6 3.49 -19.93 2.25
C LEU A 6 3.50 -18.90 1.11
N ILE A 7 2.33 -18.35 0.78
CA ILE A 7 2.18 -17.32 -0.25
C ILE A 7 3.01 -16.07 0.11
N ARG A 8 2.99 -15.64 1.38
CA ARG A 8 3.85 -14.52 1.83
C ARG A 8 5.32 -14.77 1.54
N LYS A 9 5.82 -15.96 1.89
CA LYS A 9 7.22 -16.33 1.68
C LYS A 9 7.56 -16.37 0.19
N GLU A 10 6.70 -16.97 -0.63
CA GLU A 10 6.86 -17.02 -2.08
C GLU A 10 6.91 -15.62 -2.70
N MET A 11 5.93 -14.77 -2.40
CA MET A 11 5.83 -13.43 -2.99
C MET A 11 6.98 -12.52 -2.57
N ILE A 12 7.41 -12.58 -1.30
CA ILE A 12 8.59 -11.83 -0.86
C ILE A 12 9.83 -12.24 -1.65
N ASN A 13 9.99 -13.54 -1.93
CA ASN A 13 11.12 -14.01 -2.73
C ASN A 13 11.03 -13.52 -4.17
N LEU A 14 9.86 -13.61 -4.81
CA LEU A 14 9.65 -13.13 -6.17
C LEU A 14 9.91 -11.63 -6.29
N LEU A 15 9.39 -10.83 -5.36
CA LEU A 15 9.61 -9.37 -5.31
C LEU A 15 11.10 -9.02 -5.15
N LYS A 16 11.84 -9.79 -4.36
CA LYS A 16 13.29 -9.60 -4.16
C LYS A 16 14.12 -10.01 -5.37
N SER A 17 13.68 -11.01 -6.12
CA SER A 17 14.37 -11.50 -7.32
C SER A 17 13.86 -10.85 -8.61
N PHE A 18 12.91 -9.92 -8.53
CA PHE A 18 12.32 -9.31 -9.71
C PHE A 18 13.35 -8.41 -10.39
N ASP A 19 13.54 -8.60 -11.70
CA ASP A 19 14.52 -7.84 -12.46
C ASP A 19 14.26 -6.34 -12.34
N PHE A 20 15.33 -5.58 -12.09
CA PHE A 20 15.22 -4.14 -11.84
C PHE A 20 14.69 -3.36 -13.05
N THR A 21 15.08 -3.74 -14.27
CA THR A 21 14.67 -3.06 -15.50
C THR A 21 13.18 -3.29 -15.75
N ASP A 22 12.75 -4.55 -15.65
CA ASP A 22 11.34 -4.92 -15.78
C ASP A 22 10.50 -4.28 -14.68
N LYS A 23 10.99 -4.30 -13.43
CA LYS A 23 10.32 -3.68 -12.29
C LYS A 23 10.11 -2.19 -12.54
N SER A 24 11.14 -1.46 -12.95
CA SER A 24 11.05 -0.02 -13.22
C SER A 24 10.05 0.30 -14.33
N HIS A 25 10.13 -0.42 -15.45
CA HIS A 25 9.22 -0.23 -16.60
C HIS A 25 7.75 -0.53 -16.25
N GLN A 26 7.49 -1.66 -15.59
CA GLN A 26 6.13 -1.99 -15.15
C GLN A 26 5.61 -0.99 -14.13
N SER A 27 6.46 -0.57 -13.20
CA SER A 27 6.08 0.40 -12.16
C SER A 27 5.66 1.72 -12.77
N GLN A 28 6.40 2.21 -13.77
CA GLN A 28 6.06 3.45 -14.46
C GLN A 28 4.69 3.36 -15.13
N LYS A 29 4.39 2.27 -15.86
CA LYS A 29 3.08 2.12 -16.51
C LYS A 29 1.93 2.03 -15.52
N ILE A 30 2.10 1.27 -14.43
CA ILE A 30 1.10 1.12 -13.38
C ILE A 30 0.86 2.48 -12.69
N ILE A 31 1.91 3.24 -12.39
CA ILE A 31 1.82 4.59 -11.83
C ILE A 31 1.06 5.51 -12.80
N THR A 32 1.38 5.49 -14.10
CA THR A 32 0.64 6.30 -15.09
C THR A 32 -0.86 6.00 -15.06
N LYS A 33 -1.26 4.73 -15.04
CA LYS A 33 -2.68 4.34 -14.93
C LYS A 33 -3.32 4.89 -13.64
N LEU A 34 -2.63 4.79 -12.51
CA LEU A 34 -3.10 5.37 -11.24
C LEU A 34 -3.30 6.88 -11.38
N LEU A 35 -2.30 7.61 -11.89
CA LEU A 35 -2.36 9.07 -12.03
C LEU A 35 -3.48 9.53 -12.98
N GLU A 36 -3.82 8.71 -13.98
CA GLU A 36 -4.91 8.97 -14.91
C GLU A 36 -6.30 8.60 -14.38
N SER A 37 -6.38 7.86 -13.26
CA SER A 37 -7.64 7.42 -12.66
C SER A 37 -8.43 8.57 -12.01
N GLU A 38 -9.75 8.43 -11.97
CA GLU A 38 -10.63 9.41 -11.30
C GLU A 38 -10.42 9.41 -9.77
N GLN A 39 -10.08 8.27 -9.18
CA GLN A 39 -9.76 8.13 -7.76
C GLN A 39 -8.56 8.99 -7.38
N TRP A 40 -7.50 8.99 -8.19
CA TRP A 40 -6.33 9.84 -7.96
C TRP A 40 -6.63 11.32 -8.24
N LYS A 41 -7.29 11.62 -9.36
CA LYS A 41 -7.57 13.01 -9.77
C LYS A 41 -8.49 13.73 -8.78
N SER A 42 -9.50 13.05 -8.26
CA SER A 42 -10.48 13.63 -7.32
C SER A 42 -9.99 13.72 -5.88
N ALA A 43 -9.03 12.87 -5.48
CA ALA A 43 -8.49 12.88 -4.13
C ALA A 43 -7.60 14.11 -3.86
N LYS A 44 -7.89 14.80 -2.74
CA LYS A 44 -7.07 15.91 -2.22
C LYS A 44 -6.09 15.42 -1.16
N THR A 45 -6.48 14.44 -0.37
CA THR A 45 -5.61 13.77 0.61
C THR A 45 -5.41 12.31 0.22
N VAL A 46 -4.16 11.93 -0.04
CA VAL A 46 -3.79 10.58 -0.45
C VAL A 46 -2.89 9.94 0.59
N ALA A 47 -3.29 8.78 1.07
CA ALA A 47 -2.47 7.95 1.94
C ALA A 47 -1.56 7.03 1.12
N LEU A 48 -0.26 7.19 1.32
CA LEU A 48 0.78 6.30 0.80
C LEU A 48 1.38 5.49 1.96
N TYR A 49 2.00 4.35 1.66
CA TYR A 49 2.86 3.66 2.61
C TYR A 49 4.33 3.96 2.30
N MET A 50 5.20 3.86 3.31
CA MET A 50 6.64 3.89 3.11
C MET A 50 7.08 2.49 2.62
N PRO A 51 7.47 2.33 1.35
CA PRO A 51 7.76 1.00 0.79
C PRO A 51 9.04 0.42 1.41
N GLN A 52 9.04 -0.87 1.71
CA GLN A 52 10.28 -1.62 1.92
C GLN A 52 11.04 -1.78 0.59
N GLU A 53 12.35 -2.07 0.65
CA GLU A 53 13.23 -2.12 -0.53
C GLU A 53 12.73 -3.02 -1.67
N PHE A 54 12.04 -4.12 -1.34
CA PHE A 54 11.53 -5.07 -2.32
C PHE A 54 10.08 -4.77 -2.77
N GLU A 55 9.36 -3.89 -2.06
CA GLU A 55 7.99 -3.51 -2.43
C GLU A 55 7.96 -2.63 -3.68
N PHE A 56 6.76 -2.32 -4.14
CA PHE A 56 6.53 -1.38 -5.24
C PHE A 56 7.06 0.01 -4.84
N ASP A 57 7.83 0.64 -5.74
CA ASP A 57 8.40 1.95 -5.48
C ASP A 57 7.33 3.04 -5.59
N LEU A 58 6.98 3.63 -4.44
CA LEU A 58 6.04 4.74 -4.36
C LEU A 58 6.71 6.11 -4.22
N TYR A 59 8.04 6.19 -4.08
CA TYR A 59 8.74 7.47 -3.88
C TYR A 59 8.38 8.55 -4.92
N PRO A 60 8.17 8.22 -6.21
CA PRO A 60 7.71 9.20 -7.20
C PRO A 60 6.36 9.88 -6.86
N LEU A 61 5.54 9.29 -5.99
CA LEU A 61 4.22 9.80 -5.61
C LEU A 61 4.24 10.68 -4.35
N PHE A 62 5.37 10.80 -3.65
CA PHE A 62 5.43 11.52 -2.37
C PHE A 62 5.50 13.04 -2.52
N GLU A 63 5.97 13.53 -3.66
CA GLU A 63 6.05 14.96 -3.97
C GLU A 63 4.97 15.29 -4.99
N GLN A 64 3.83 15.81 -4.50
CA GLN A 64 2.68 16.21 -5.32
C GLN A 64 2.25 17.63 -4.91
N ASP A 65 2.25 18.56 -5.86
CA ASP A 65 1.96 19.97 -5.57
C ASP A 65 0.47 20.22 -5.27
N ASP A 66 -0.42 19.38 -5.80
CA ASP A 66 -1.88 19.52 -5.70
C ASP A 66 -2.50 18.62 -4.62
N LYS A 67 -1.70 17.81 -3.90
CA LYS A 67 -2.20 16.80 -2.96
C LYS A 67 -1.52 16.87 -1.60
N GLN A 68 -2.30 16.59 -0.56
CA GLN A 68 -1.77 16.31 0.76
C GLN A 68 -1.44 14.82 0.87
N ILE A 69 -0.14 14.51 0.94
CA ILE A 69 0.32 13.15 1.21
C ILE A 69 0.31 12.87 2.71
N VAL A 70 -0.26 11.74 3.10
CA VAL A 70 -0.24 11.21 4.47
C VAL A 70 0.36 9.81 4.48
N ILE A 71 1.00 9.43 5.58
CA ILE A 71 1.60 8.10 5.76
C ILE A 71 1.10 7.44 7.04
N PRO A 72 1.07 6.09 7.09
CA PRO A 72 0.58 5.38 8.25
C PRO A 72 1.54 5.54 9.43
N LYS A 73 0.97 5.70 10.62
CA LYS A 73 1.66 5.65 11.90
C LYS A 73 0.96 4.64 12.78
N THR A 74 1.71 3.63 13.23
CA THR A 74 1.19 2.61 14.12
C THR A 74 1.24 3.09 15.57
N LEU A 75 0.15 2.92 16.29
CA LEU A 75 0.05 3.20 17.73
C LEU A 75 -0.01 1.88 18.52
N ALA A 76 -0.22 1.97 19.83
CA ALA A 76 -0.47 0.81 20.69
C ALA A 76 -1.69 -0.01 20.21
N ASP A 77 -1.79 -1.25 20.69
CA ASP A 77 -2.92 -2.15 20.43
C ASP A 77 -3.23 -2.41 18.94
N ARG A 78 -2.19 -2.31 18.12
CA ARG A 78 -2.26 -2.48 16.65
C ARG A 78 -3.25 -1.53 15.97
N HIS A 79 -3.42 -0.34 16.55
CA HIS A 79 -4.13 0.76 15.94
C HIS A 79 -3.22 1.50 14.95
N MET A 80 -3.81 2.05 13.90
CA MET A 80 -3.10 2.80 12.87
C MET A 80 -3.86 4.09 12.60
N ILE A 81 -3.13 5.18 12.51
CA ILE A 81 -3.65 6.47 12.03
C ILE A 81 -2.84 6.89 10.81
N PHE A 82 -3.39 7.80 10.00
CA PHE A 82 -2.61 8.49 8.98
C PHE A 82 -2.24 9.88 9.48
N VAL A 83 -1.02 10.30 9.19
CA VAL A 83 -0.50 11.61 9.57
C VAL A 83 0.17 12.23 8.36
N LYS A 84 0.19 13.56 8.28
CA LYS A 84 0.83 14.29 7.18
C LYS A 84 2.28 13.84 7.00
N TYR A 85 2.63 13.52 5.76
CA TYR A 85 4.00 13.29 5.36
C TYR A 85 4.75 14.62 5.30
N ASP A 86 5.88 14.70 5.98
CA ASP A 86 6.85 15.78 5.83
C ASP A 86 8.24 15.15 5.89
N LYS A 87 8.98 15.26 4.79
CA LYS A 87 10.34 14.72 4.66
C LYS A 87 11.32 15.28 5.70
N ASN A 88 11.03 16.46 6.26
CA ASN A 88 11.86 17.11 7.28
C ASN A 88 11.39 16.80 8.72
N ASP A 89 10.22 16.16 8.89
CA ASP A 89 9.62 15.88 10.21
C ASP A 89 9.54 14.36 10.50
N LEU A 90 10.58 13.62 10.11
CA LEU A 90 10.72 12.20 10.41
C LEU A 90 11.69 11.99 11.58
N GLU A 91 11.25 11.25 12.60
CA GLU A 91 12.11 10.77 13.69
C GLU A 91 12.38 9.29 13.54
N ARG A 92 13.63 8.91 13.78
CA ARG A 92 14.01 7.51 13.86
C ARG A 92 13.57 6.95 15.20
N THR A 93 12.65 6.00 15.19
CA THR A 93 12.18 5.31 16.39
C THR A 93 13.29 4.48 17.03
N LYS A 94 13.07 4.03 18.27
CA LYS A 94 13.97 3.10 18.99
C LYS A 94 14.22 1.78 18.23
N PHE A 95 13.39 1.47 17.24
CA PHE A 95 13.49 0.28 16.38
C PHE A 95 14.14 0.57 15.02
N GLY A 96 14.65 1.79 14.81
CA GLY A 96 15.42 2.16 13.60
C GLY A 96 14.58 2.60 12.40
N ILE A 97 13.26 2.70 12.55
CA ILE A 97 12.29 3.06 11.50
C ILE A 97 12.02 4.57 11.55
N LEU A 98 11.90 5.23 10.40
CA LEU A 98 11.49 6.63 10.32
C LEU A 98 9.97 6.75 10.47
N GLU A 99 9.51 7.52 11.45
CA GLU A 99 8.09 7.83 11.67
C GLU A 99 7.88 9.35 11.79
N PRO A 100 6.74 9.89 11.35
CA PRO A 100 6.42 11.30 11.54
C PRO A 100 6.31 11.66 13.03
N LYS A 101 6.78 12.84 13.45
CA LYS A 101 6.63 13.28 14.85
C LYS A 101 5.18 13.51 15.23
N SER A 102 4.44 14.11 14.31
CA SER A 102 3.02 14.43 14.47
C SER A 102 2.20 13.21 14.89
N LYS A 103 1.18 13.47 15.71
CA LYS A 103 0.10 12.53 16.04
C LYS A 103 -1.26 13.07 15.61
N ASN A 104 -1.28 14.15 14.84
CA ASN A 104 -2.50 14.75 14.32
C ASN A 104 -3.00 13.85 13.20
N GLU A 105 -4.03 13.07 13.51
CA GLU A 105 -4.68 12.20 12.54
C GLU A 105 -5.30 13.02 11.42
N VAL A 106 -5.10 12.52 10.20
CA VAL A 106 -5.69 13.06 8.98
C VAL A 106 -6.38 11.91 8.26
N VAL A 107 -7.67 12.03 8.01
CA VAL A 107 -8.44 11.04 7.25
C VAL A 107 -8.20 11.26 5.75
N PRO A 108 -7.68 10.26 5.01
CA PRO A 108 -7.44 10.39 3.57
C PRO A 108 -8.73 10.19 2.75
N ASP A 109 -8.77 10.76 1.54
CA ASP A 109 -9.82 10.50 0.55
C ASP A 109 -9.57 9.18 -0.18
N LEU A 110 -8.28 8.89 -0.42
CA LEU A 110 -7.77 7.73 -1.15
C LEU A 110 -6.63 7.07 -0.37
N ILE A 111 -6.65 5.74 -0.27
CA ILE A 111 -5.56 4.96 0.34
C ILE A 111 -4.94 4.03 -0.69
N LEU A 112 -3.63 4.15 -0.90
CA LEU A 112 -2.83 3.11 -1.50
C LEU A 112 -2.53 2.03 -0.46
N VAL A 113 -3.19 0.89 -0.58
CA VAL A 113 -3.08 -0.22 0.36
C VAL A 113 -1.99 -1.19 -0.11
N PRO A 114 -0.94 -1.44 0.69
CA PRO A 114 0.10 -2.40 0.36
C PRO A 114 -0.37 -3.85 0.47
N GLY A 115 0.32 -4.74 -0.23
CA GLY A 115 0.05 -6.17 -0.22
C GLY A 115 1.17 -6.96 -0.87
N LEU A 116 1.18 -8.27 -0.62
CA LEU A 116 2.11 -9.23 -1.21
C LEU A 116 1.46 -10.02 -2.34
N ALA A 117 0.17 -10.34 -2.22
CA ALA A 117 -0.61 -11.00 -3.25
C ALA A 117 -2.06 -10.50 -3.26
N TRP A 118 -2.73 -10.60 -4.41
CA TRP A 118 -4.15 -10.27 -4.57
C TRP A 118 -4.90 -11.39 -5.30
N ASN A 119 -6.11 -11.68 -4.84
CA ASN A 119 -7.01 -12.61 -5.54
C ASN A 119 -7.92 -11.86 -6.53
N LYS A 120 -8.72 -12.62 -7.30
CA LYS A 120 -9.62 -12.06 -8.32
C LYS A 120 -10.79 -11.24 -7.76
N GLU A 121 -11.08 -11.40 -6.47
CA GLU A 121 -12.16 -10.71 -5.77
C GLU A 121 -11.68 -9.41 -5.09
N GLY A 122 -10.40 -9.07 -5.26
CA GLY A 122 -9.80 -7.85 -4.69
C GLY A 122 -9.32 -7.99 -3.25
N TYR A 123 -9.37 -9.19 -2.66
CA TYR A 123 -8.72 -9.46 -1.37
C TYR A 123 -7.22 -9.53 -1.55
N ARG A 124 -6.49 -9.21 -0.48
CA ARG A 124 -5.03 -9.20 -0.48
C ARG A 124 -4.45 -10.00 0.68
N ILE A 125 -3.23 -10.48 0.51
CA ILE A 125 -2.40 -10.99 1.59
C ILE A 125 -1.36 -9.91 1.92
N GLY A 126 -1.49 -9.27 3.08
CA GLY A 126 -0.46 -8.38 3.62
C GLY A 126 0.61 -9.13 4.43
N PHE A 127 1.45 -8.38 5.14
CA PHE A 127 2.55 -8.91 5.98
C PHE A 127 2.10 -9.64 7.26
N GLY A 128 0.81 -9.69 7.56
CA GLY A 128 0.24 -10.50 8.65
C GLY A 128 -0.01 -9.77 9.97
N ALA A 129 0.30 -8.47 10.07
CA ALA A 129 0.00 -7.68 11.27
C ALA A 129 -1.48 -7.25 11.37
N GLY A 130 -2.20 -7.18 10.24
CA GLY A 130 -3.63 -6.85 10.18
C GLY A 130 -3.98 -5.38 10.46
N TYR A 131 -3.02 -4.45 10.31
CA TYR A 131 -3.26 -3.02 10.51
C TYR A 131 -4.28 -2.45 9.53
N TYR A 132 -4.07 -2.72 8.23
CA TYR A 132 -4.97 -2.24 7.18
C TYR A 132 -6.36 -2.84 7.29
N ASP A 133 -6.51 -4.16 7.54
CA ASP A 133 -7.84 -4.76 7.66
C ASP A 133 -8.68 -4.12 8.79
N ARG A 134 -8.03 -3.85 9.93
CA ARG A 134 -8.67 -3.13 11.04
C ARG A 134 -9.04 -1.69 10.67
N TYR A 135 -8.12 -0.95 10.06
CA TYR A 135 -8.38 0.43 9.67
C TYR A 135 -9.50 0.53 8.62
N LEU A 136 -9.47 -0.36 7.62
CA LEU A 136 -10.40 -0.36 6.51
C LEU A 136 -11.83 -0.75 6.91
N THR A 137 -12.01 -1.45 8.04
CA THR A 137 -13.34 -1.82 8.55
C THR A 137 -14.26 -0.61 8.75
N SER A 138 -13.72 0.55 9.12
CA SER A 138 -14.48 1.79 9.34
C SER A 138 -14.14 2.89 8.33
N PHE A 139 -13.38 2.58 7.29
CA PHE A 139 -12.97 3.55 6.28
C PHE A 139 -13.99 3.62 5.14
N SER A 140 -14.43 4.83 4.79
CA SER A 140 -15.45 5.06 3.75
C SER A 140 -14.90 5.71 2.47
N GLY A 141 -13.59 6.00 2.42
CA GLY A 141 -12.95 6.56 1.24
C GLY A 141 -12.59 5.50 0.19
N GLN A 142 -11.88 5.94 -0.84
CA GLN A 142 -11.45 5.06 -1.93
C GLN A 142 -10.21 4.26 -1.53
N THR A 143 -10.12 3.01 -1.98
CA THR A 143 -8.93 2.18 -1.77
C THR A 143 -8.42 1.65 -3.09
N VAL A 144 -7.10 1.74 -3.27
CA VAL A 144 -6.42 1.24 -4.45
C VAL A 144 -5.17 0.46 -4.06
N SER A 145 -4.74 -0.48 -4.89
CA SER A 145 -3.46 -1.17 -4.75
C SER A 145 -2.71 -1.16 -6.07
N LEU A 146 -1.38 -1.19 -5.99
CA LEU A 146 -0.51 -1.41 -7.14
C LEU A 146 0.01 -2.84 -7.08
N CYS A 147 -0.09 -3.56 -8.19
CA CYS A 147 0.17 -5.00 -8.23
C CYS A 147 0.90 -5.38 -9.51
N TYR A 148 2.04 -6.06 -9.40
CA TYR A 148 2.64 -6.73 -10.56
C TYR A 148 1.87 -8.02 -10.88
N ASP A 149 1.92 -8.47 -12.13
CA ASP A 149 1.10 -9.59 -12.61
C ASP A 149 1.35 -10.89 -11.83
N PHE A 150 2.60 -11.15 -11.45
CA PHE A 150 2.97 -12.34 -10.68
C PHE A 150 2.47 -12.33 -9.22
N GLN A 151 2.00 -11.19 -8.72
CA GLN A 151 1.42 -11.08 -7.39
C GLN A 151 -0.05 -11.53 -7.35
N HIS A 152 -0.67 -11.84 -8.50
CA HIS A 152 -1.98 -12.46 -8.51
C HIS A 152 -1.90 -13.93 -8.08
N LYS A 153 -2.65 -14.28 -7.03
CA LYS A 153 -2.73 -15.64 -6.50
C LYS A 153 -4.15 -15.98 -6.09
N ASP A 154 -4.50 -17.25 -6.25
CA ASP A 154 -5.76 -17.77 -5.75
C ASP A 154 -5.62 -18.12 -4.26
N PHE A 155 -6.49 -17.52 -3.43
CA PHE A 155 -6.61 -17.82 -2.01
C PHE A 155 -7.99 -17.39 -1.51
N HIS A 156 -8.40 -17.99 -0.39
CA HIS A 156 -9.65 -17.66 0.26
C HIS A 156 -9.42 -16.59 1.34
N PRO A 157 -10.23 -15.53 1.37
CA PRO A 157 -10.17 -14.54 2.43
C PRO A 157 -10.67 -15.14 3.76
N GLU A 158 -10.22 -14.54 4.86
CA GLU A 158 -10.74 -14.76 6.20
C GLU A 158 -11.84 -13.73 6.51
N PRO A 159 -12.74 -13.97 7.48
CA PRO A 159 -13.88 -13.09 7.76
C PRO A 159 -13.54 -11.63 8.08
N HIS A 160 -12.30 -11.36 8.48
CA HIS A 160 -11.81 -10.02 8.80
C HIS A 160 -11.00 -9.38 7.67
N ASP A 161 -10.73 -10.09 6.58
CA ASP A 161 -10.02 -9.50 5.44
C ASP A 161 -10.95 -8.53 4.71
N ILE A 162 -10.43 -7.36 4.36
CA ILE A 162 -11.15 -6.34 3.59
C ILE A 162 -10.60 -6.28 2.17
N SER A 163 -11.49 -6.32 1.18
CA SER A 163 -11.14 -6.18 -0.24
C SER A 163 -10.78 -4.74 -0.60
N ILE A 164 -10.03 -4.59 -1.69
CA ILE A 164 -9.62 -3.30 -2.24
C ILE A 164 -10.56 -2.91 -3.37
N GLY A 165 -10.86 -1.61 -3.47
CA GLY A 165 -11.77 -1.06 -4.48
C GLY A 165 -11.26 -1.24 -5.90
N GLU A 166 -10.01 -0.85 -6.17
CA GLU A 166 -9.37 -1.02 -7.48
C GLU A 166 -7.91 -1.47 -7.36
N ILE A 167 -7.47 -2.32 -8.29
CA ILE A 167 -6.09 -2.81 -8.33
C ILE A 167 -5.52 -2.44 -9.70
N PHE A 168 -4.51 -1.58 -9.70
CA PHE A 168 -3.80 -1.20 -10.92
C PHE A 168 -2.69 -2.20 -11.20
N THR A 169 -2.75 -2.81 -12.38
CA THR A 169 -1.81 -3.82 -12.85
C THR A 169 -1.17 -3.43 -14.17
N TYR A 170 -0.07 -4.11 -14.49
CA TYR A 170 0.54 -4.03 -15.80
C TYR A 170 -0.34 -4.86 -16.75
N GLU A 171 -0.96 -4.23 -17.74
CA GLU A 171 -1.62 -4.99 -18.81
C GLU A 171 -0.72 -4.90 -20.03
N HIS A 172 -0.47 -6.06 -20.64
CA HIS A 172 0.28 -6.20 -21.88
C HIS A 172 -0.50 -5.66 -23.08
#